data_AF-A0A6G2JSM4-F1
#
_entry.id   AF-A0A6G2JSM4-F1
#
_cell.length_a   1.000
_cell.length_b   1.000
_cell.length_c   1.000
_cell.angle_alpha   90.00
_cell.angle_beta   90.00
_cell.angle_gamma   90.00
#
_symmetry.space_group_name_H-M   'P 1'
#
loop_
_entity.id
_entity.type
_entity.pdbx_description
1 polymer ?
#
loop_
_entity_poly.entity_id
_entity_poly.type
_entity_poly.pdbx_seq_one_letter_code
_entity_poly.pdbx_strand_id
1 'polypeptide(L)' 'MGPGVGIGLVVGNAITAMARQPESAGMVRTTMFLGIAFTEALALIGFVVFILLNFT' A
#
# COMPACT_ATOMS: atom_id res chain seq x y z
N MET A 1 0.73 -2.75 -12.61
CA MET A 1 -0.55 -3.33 -12.13
C MET A 1 -0.49 -3.70 -10.65
N GLY A 2 0.56 -4.36 -10.15
CA GLY A 2 0.67 -4.81 -8.75
C GLY A 2 0.39 -3.75 -7.66
N PRO A 3 1.27 -2.74 -7.48
CA PRO A 3 1.14 -1.79 -6.38
C PRO A 3 -0.11 -0.90 -6.49
N GLY A 4 -0.46 -0.44 -7.69
CA GLY A 4 -1.65 0.40 -7.89
C GLY A 4 -2.96 -0.29 -7.48
N VAL A 5 -3.12 -1.58 -7.80
CA VAL A 5 -4.30 -2.36 -7.37
C VAL A 5 -4.27 -2.60 -5.87
N GLY A 6 -3.10 -2.96 -5.31
CA GLY A 6 -2.95 -3.18 -3.87
C GLY A 6 -3.27 -1.94 -3.04
N ILE A 7 -2.75 -0.78 -3.44
CA ILE A 7 -3.03 0.50 -2.78
C ILE A 7 -4.51 0.86 -2.90
N GLY A 8 -5.10 0.69 -4.09
CA GLY A 8 -6.53 0.94 -4.30
C GLY A 8 -7.42 0.13 -3.36
N LEU A 9 -7.10 -1.15 -3.16
CA LEU A 9 -7.81 -2.03 -2.24
C LEU A 9 -7.63 -1.61 -0.77
N VAL A 10 -6.39 -1.34 -0.35
CA VAL A 10 -6.06 -0.92 1.03
C VAL A 10 -6.77 0.39 1.37
N VAL A 11 -6.68 1.39 0.50
CA VAL A 11 -7.29 2.71 0.70
C VAL A 11 -8.82 2.61 0.67
N GLY A 12 -9.39 1.88 -0.28
CA GLY A 12 -10.84 1.68 -0.37
C GLY A 12 -11.41 1.07 0.91
N ASN A 13 -10.80 -0.01 1.40
CA ASN A 13 -11.21 -0.67 2.64
C ASN A 13 -11.02 0.23 3.88
N ALA A 14 -9.92 0.99 3.94
CA ALA A 14 -9.69 1.93 5.02
C ALA A 14 -10.75 3.03 5.06
N ILE A 15 -11.13 3.59 3.90
CA ILE A 15 -12.20 4.59 3.81
C ILE A 15 -13.54 4.00 4.31
N THR A 16 -13.90 2.80 3.85
CA THR A 16 -15.12 2.12 4.31
C THR A 16 -15.08 1.85 5.83
N ALA A 17 -13.94 1.41 6.37
CA ALA A 17 -13.79 1.17 7.80
C ALA A 17 -13.92 2.46 8.63
N MET A 18 -13.26 3.54 8.21
CA MET A 18 -13.36 4.85 8.87
C MET A 18 -14.77 5.43 8.80
N ALA A 19 -15.47 5.26 7.67
CA ALA A 19 -16.86 5.69 7.52
C ALA A 19 -17.82 4.92 8.44
N ARG A 20 -17.57 3.63 8.67
CA ARG A 20 -18.38 2.79 9.57
C ARG A 20 -18.09 3.06 11.04
N GLN A 21 -16.84 3.36 11.39
CA GLN A 21 -16.44 3.63 12.78
C GLN A 21 -15.45 4.80 12.88
N PRO A 22 -15.95 6.04 12.93
CA PRO A 22 -15.13 7.25 12.92
C PRO A 22 -14.16 7.37 14.10
N GLU A 23 -14.53 6.82 15.27
CA GLU A 23 -13.69 6.82 16.49
C GLU A 23 -12.37 6.07 16.28
N SER A 24 -12.37 5.05 15.42
CA SER A 24 -11.18 4.27 15.09
C SER A 24 -10.34 4.87 13.96
N ALA A 25 -10.77 6.00 13.37
CA ALA A 25 -10.18 6.50 12.12
C ALA A 25 -8.69 6.82 12.22
N GLY A 26 -8.23 7.32 13.37
CA GLY A 26 -6.80 7.55 13.62
C GLY A 26 -5.97 6.27 13.50
N MET A 27 -6.42 5.19 14.14
CA MET A 27 -5.75 3.89 14.10
C MET A 27 -5.81 3.27 12.70
N VAL A 28 -6.99 3.29 12.06
CA VAL A 28 -7.18 2.77 10.70
C VAL A 28 -6.28 3.49 9.71
N ARG A 29 -6.13 4.81 9.82
CA ARG A 29 -5.26 5.60 8.94
C ARG A 29 -3.78 5.21 9.11
N THR A 30 -3.32 4.98 10.33
CA THR A 30 -1.95 4.52 10.60
C THR A 30 -1.69 3.16 9.95
N THR A 31 -2.61 2.19 10.14
CA THR A 31 -2.49 0.86 9.54
C THR A 31 -2.58 0.90 8.01
N MET A 32 -3.43 1.78 7.46
CA MET A 32 -3.54 2.02 6.02
C MET A 32 -2.20 2.48 5.43
N PHE A 33 -1.55 3.48 6.02
CA PHE A 33 -0.24 3.95 5.54
C PHE A 33 0.84 2.87 5.63
N LEU A 34 0.80 2.04 6.68
CA LEU A 34 1.71 0.90 6.79
C LEU A 34 1.47 -0.12 5.66
N GLY A 35 0.22 -0.42 5.34
CA GLY A 35 -0.15 -1.29 4.21
C GLY A 35 0.30 -0.73 2.85
N ILE A 36 0.18 0.58 2.64
CA ILE A 36 0.69 1.27 1.45
C ILE A 36 2.22 1.14 1.38
N ALA A 37 2.92 1.41 2.49
CA ALA A 37 4.38 1.34 2.54
C ALA A 37 4.90 -0.06 2.19
N PHE A 38 4.28 -1.13 2.68
CA PHE A 38 4.66 -2.50 2.31
C PHE A 38 4.37 -2.82 0.83
N THR A 39 3.24 -2.35 0.31
CA THR A 39 2.87 -2.53 -1.09
C THR A 39 3.90 -1.87 -2.01
N GLU A 40 4.33 -0.65 -1.68
CA GLU A 40 5.39 0.07 -2.39
C GLU A 40 6.76 -0.57 -2.21
N ALA A 41 7.11 -1.04 -1.01
CA ALA A 41 8.40 -1.67 -0.76
C ALA A 41 8.65 -2.87 -1.69
N LEU A 42 7.65 -3.74 -1.87
CA LEU A 42 7.75 -4.88 -2.78
C LEU A 42 7.88 -4.45 -4.25
N ALA A 43 7.16 -3.40 -4.65
CA ALA A 43 7.24 -2.85 -5.99
C ALA A 43 8.63 -2.25 -6.28
N LEU A 44 9.18 -1.50 -5.34
CA LEU A 44 10.52 -0.92 -5.46
C LEU A 44 11.61 -1.98 -5.47
N ILE A 45 11.51 -3.04 -4.67
CA ILE A 45 12.44 -4.18 -4.73
C ILE A 45 12.42 -4.80 -6.13
N GLY A 46 11.22 -5.09 -6.67
CA GLY A 46 11.08 -5.63 -8.03
C GLY A 46 11.66 -4.70 -9.10
N PHE A 47 11.45 -3.39 -8.96
CA PHE A 47 12.00 -2.38 -9.87
C PHE A 47 13.53 -2.31 -9.82
N VAL A 48 14.13 -2.33 -8.63
CA VAL A 48 15.58 -2.33 -8.46
C VAL A 48 16.19 -3.60 -9.04
N VAL A 49 15.60 -4.77 -8.78
CA VAL A 49 16.07 -6.05 -9.36
C VAL A 49 15.99 -6.01 -10.89
N PHE A 50 14.88 -5.50 -11.44
CA PHE A 50 14.75 -5.32 -12.89
C PHE A 50 15.87 -4.44 -13.46
N ILE A 51 16.18 -3.31 -12.83
CA ILE A 51 17.30 -2.45 -13.23
C ILE A 51 18.62 -3.23 -13.19
N LEU A 52 18.94 -3.91 -12.08
CA LEU A 52 20.21 -4.63 -11.93
C LEU A 52 20.42 -5.71 -13.01
N LEU A 53 19.36 -6.43 -13.37
CA LEU A 53 19.41 -7.45 -14.43
C LEU A 53 19.60 -6.86 -15.84
N ASN A 54 19.28 -5.59 -16.07
CA ASN A 54 19.54 -4.93 -17.35
C ASN A 54 20.99 -4.46 -17.52
N PHE A 55 21.78 -4.45 -16.44
CA PHE A 55 23.17 -3.98 -16.43
C PHE A 55 24.20 -5.08 -16.11
N THR A 56 23.75 -6.33 -15.94
CA THR A 56 24.60 -7.52 -15.77
C THR A 56 24.55 -8.36 -17.05
#